data_AF-A0A855LAX4-F1
#
_entry.id   AF-A0A855LAX4-F1
#
_cell.length_a   1.000
_cell.length_b   1.000
_cell.length_c   1.000
_cell.angle_alpha   90.00
_cell.angle_beta   90.00
_cell.angle_gamma   90.00
#
_symmetry.space_group_name_H-M   'P 1'
#
loop_
_entity.id
_entity.type
_entity.pdbx_description
1 polymer ?
#
loop_
_entity_poly.entity_id
_entity_poly.type
_entity_poly.pdbx_seq_one_letter_code
_entity_poly.pdbx_strand_id
1 'polypeptide(L)'
;LSQPFKLELELASHNAAIDFNRVLDLAGLFTIWRGETPVRYVHGLVSLFTQGDTGFRRTRYTAVVEPTLKRFDLRSNWRIFQGQTVPDIITRVLTEQKLTDIRSEICFEH
;
A
#
# COMPACT_ATOMS: atom_id res chain seq x y z
N LEU A 1 6.32 7.61 13.80
CA LEU A 1 4.89 7.25 13.70
C LEU A 1 4.19 8.32 12.85
N SER A 2 3.01 8.04 12.26
CA SER A 2 2.24 8.97 11.42
C SER A 2 2.76 9.20 9.99
N GLN A 3 3.47 8.22 9.42
CA GLN A 3 3.82 8.19 8.00
C GLN A 3 3.37 6.85 7.40
N PRO A 4 2.92 6.83 6.13
CA PRO A 4 2.71 5.59 5.40
C PRO A 4 3.96 4.70 5.47
N PHE A 5 3.77 3.40 5.71
CA PHE A 5 4.87 2.46 5.62
C PHE A 5 5.28 2.25 4.16
N LYS A 6 6.53 1.82 3.96
CA LYS A 6 7.04 1.32 2.69
C LYS A 6 7.71 -0.03 2.94
N LEU A 7 7.18 -1.09 2.34
CA LEU A 7 7.73 -2.44 2.43
C LEU A 7 8.42 -2.78 1.11
N GLU A 8 9.74 -2.84 1.13
CA GLU A 8 10.54 -3.27 -0.01
C GLU A 8 10.82 -4.78 0.11
N LEU A 9 10.53 -5.51 -0.97
CA LEU A 9 10.64 -6.95 -1.02
C LEU A 9 11.59 -7.36 -2.14
N GLU A 10 12.57 -8.19 -1.81
CA GLU A 10 13.36 -8.93 -2.78
C GLU A 10 12.78 -10.34 -2.92
N LEU A 11 12.44 -10.70 -4.16
CA LEU A 11 11.69 -11.90 -4.49
C LEU A 11 12.45 -12.72 -5.52
N ALA A 12 12.24 -14.04 -5.51
CA ALA A 12 12.78 -14.94 -6.52
C ALA A 12 11.68 -15.88 -7.01
N SER A 13 11.47 -15.94 -8.33
CA SER A 13 10.47 -16.79 -8.96
C SER A 13 11.10 -17.68 -10.03
N HIS A 14 10.53 -18.88 -10.22
CA HIS A 14 10.87 -19.72 -11.38
C HIS A 14 10.27 -19.17 -12.68
N ASN A 15 9.22 -18.34 -12.59
CA ASN A 15 8.65 -17.67 -13.74
C ASN A 15 9.45 -16.40 -14.08
N ALA A 16 10.05 -16.37 -15.27
CA ALA A 16 10.82 -15.25 -15.80
C ALA A 16 9.98 -14.21 -16.57
N ALA A 17 8.69 -14.48 -16.77
CA ALA A 17 7.78 -13.62 -17.53
C ALA A 17 6.49 -13.38 -16.74
N ILE A 18 6.63 -12.85 -15.51
CA ILE A 18 5.47 -12.43 -14.73
C ILE A 18 4.84 -11.23 -15.44
N ASP A 19 3.54 -11.31 -15.76
CA ASP A 19 2.79 -10.18 -16.31
C ASP A 19 2.62 -9.09 -15.26
N PHE A 20 3.23 -7.94 -15.49
CA PHE A 20 3.25 -6.80 -14.57
C PHE A 20 1.84 -6.25 -14.33
N ASN A 21 0.93 -6.35 -15.30
CA ASN A 21 -0.46 -5.90 -15.16
C ASN A 21 -1.25 -6.73 -14.13
N ARG A 22 -0.75 -7.93 -13.80
CA ARG A 22 -1.33 -8.80 -12.77
C ARG A 22 -0.71 -8.59 -11.39
N VAL A 23 0.18 -7.62 -11.23
CA VAL A 23 0.89 -7.35 -9.97
C VAL A 23 0.84 -5.87 -9.62
N LEU A 24 1.31 -5.01 -10.53
CA LEU A 24 1.41 -3.58 -10.32
C LEU A 24 0.04 -2.98 -10.08
N ASP A 25 -0.04 -2.06 -9.12
CA ASP A 25 -1.25 -1.34 -8.76
C ASP A 25 -2.39 -2.22 -8.20
N LEU A 26 -2.11 -3.50 -7.91
CA LEU A 26 -3.04 -4.43 -7.31
C LEU A 26 -2.72 -4.70 -5.83
N ALA A 27 -3.70 -5.25 -5.11
CA ALA A 27 -3.57 -5.61 -3.70
C ALA A 27 -2.54 -6.73 -3.50
N GLY A 28 -1.62 -6.50 -2.57
CA GLY A 28 -0.61 -7.45 -2.12
C GLY A 28 -0.79 -7.77 -0.64
N LEU A 29 -0.54 -9.03 -0.29
CA LEU A 29 -0.50 -9.51 1.10
C LEU A 29 0.86 -10.15 1.36
N PHE A 30 1.58 -9.62 2.33
CA PHE A 30 2.79 -10.23 2.85
C PHE A 30 2.52 -10.82 4.24
N THR A 31 2.69 -12.14 4.37
CA THR A 31 2.46 -12.87 5.62
C THR A 31 3.77 -13.19 6.30
N ILE A 32 3.90 -12.78 7.56
CA ILE A 32 5.02 -13.11 8.42
C ILE A 32 4.64 -14.37 9.20
N TRP A 33 5.48 -15.40 9.07
CA TRP A 33 5.28 -16.70 9.69
C TRP A 33 6.24 -16.91 10.86
N ARG A 34 5.77 -17.65 11.88
CA ARG A 34 6.61 -18.20 12.95
C ARG A 34 6.38 -19.71 12.98
N GLY A 35 7.31 -20.46 12.40
CA GLY A 35 7.07 -21.87 12.08
C GLY A 35 5.91 -22.00 11.09
N GLU A 36 4.93 -22.83 11.41
CA GLU A 36 3.74 -23.04 10.59
C GLU A 36 2.59 -22.09 10.92
N THR A 37 2.76 -21.17 11.88
CA THR A 37 1.70 -20.24 12.29
C THR A 37 1.92 -18.85 11.68
N PRO A 38 0.93 -18.29 10.97
CA PRO A 38 0.99 -16.91 10.51
C PRO A 38 0.79 -15.97 11.72
N VAL A 39 1.73 -15.06 11.95
CA VAL A 39 1.73 -14.17 13.13
C VAL A 39 1.42 -12.72 12.79
N ARG A 40 1.58 -12.30 11.53
CA ARG A 40 1.26 -10.95 11.09
C ARG A 40 1.01 -10.89 9.60
N TYR A 41 0.11 -10.00 9.20
CA TYR A 41 -0.19 -9.69 7.81
C TYR A 41 0.14 -8.23 7.54
N VAL A 42 0.76 -7.98 6.39
CA VAL A 42 1.00 -6.64 5.87
C VAL A 42 0.24 -6.52 4.56
N HIS A 43 -0.84 -5.74 4.59
CA HIS A 43 -1.69 -5.46 3.43
C HIS A 43 -1.28 -4.13 2.80
N GLY A 44 -1.27 -4.08 1.48
CA GLY A 44 -1.04 -2.85 0.73
C GLY A 44 -1.26 -3.04 -0.75
N LEU A 45 -0.85 -2.06 -1.54
CA LEU A 45 -0.83 -2.11 -2.99
C LEU A 45 0.61 -2.19 -3.47
N VAL A 46 0.85 -2.91 -4.56
CA VAL A 46 2.18 -2.95 -5.18
C VAL A 46 2.39 -1.68 -5.99
N SER A 47 3.15 -0.72 -5.45
CA SER A 47 3.39 0.58 -6.09
C SER A 47 4.55 0.57 -7.08
N LEU A 48 5.50 -0.36 -6.91
CA LEU A 48 6.59 -0.62 -7.84
C LEU A 48 6.81 -2.12 -7.95
N PHE A 49 7.04 -2.58 -9.18
CA PHE A 49 7.45 -3.95 -9.45
C PHE A 49 8.52 -3.91 -10.53
N THR A 50 9.66 -4.54 -10.26
CA THR A 50 10.82 -4.54 -11.15
C THR A 50 11.32 -5.96 -11.32
N GLN A 51 11.58 -6.36 -12.56
CA GLN A 51 12.28 -7.59 -12.87
C GLN A 51 13.78 -7.30 -12.94
N GLY A 52 14.55 -8.02 -12.14
CA GLY A 52 16.01 -8.03 -12.20
C GLY A 52 16.53 -9.17 -13.08
N ASP A 53 17.75 -9.63 -12.79
CA ASP A 53 18.39 -10.66 -13.59
C ASP A 53 17.62 -11.99 -13.57
N THR A 54 17.50 -12.58 -14.77
CA THR A 54 17.08 -13.96 -14.95
C THR A 54 18.32 -14.85 -14.92
N GLY A 55 18.52 -15.55 -13.80
CA GLY A 55 19.55 -16.58 -13.69
C GLY A 55 19.10 -17.92 -14.27
N PHE A 56 19.94 -18.95 -14.14
CA PHE A 56 19.69 -20.28 -14.72
C PHE A 56 18.41 -20.99 -14.25
N ARG A 57 17.94 -20.74 -13.02
CA ARG A 57 16.75 -21.41 -12.44
C ARG A 57 15.68 -20.45 -11.94
N ARG A 58 16.06 -19.20 -11.63
CA ARG A 58 15.16 -18.23 -11.01
C ARG A 58 15.45 -16.84 -11.54
N THR A 59 14.39 -16.05 -11.66
CA THR A 59 14.42 -14.63 -11.94
C THR A 59 14.21 -13.87 -10.64
N ARG A 60 15.03 -12.85 -10.40
CA ARG A 60 14.88 -11.95 -9.25
C ARG A 60 13.88 -10.86 -9.59
N TYR A 61 13.06 -10.50 -8.61
CA TYR A 61 12.13 -9.38 -8.70
C TYR A 61 12.26 -8.52 -7.45
N THR A 62 11.98 -7.23 -7.59
CA THR A 62 11.80 -6.32 -6.46
C THR A 62 10.38 -5.80 -6.50
N ALA A 63 9.71 -5.76 -5.35
CA ALA A 63 8.38 -5.19 -5.20
C ALA A 63 8.38 -4.17 -4.06
N VAL A 64 7.62 -3.10 -4.23
CA VAL A 64 7.33 -2.14 -3.15
C VAL A 64 5.85 -2.24 -2.84
N VAL A 65 5.53 -2.52 -1.58
CA VAL A 65 4.17 -2.58 -1.05
C VAL A 65 3.96 -1.40 -0.11
N GLU A 66 2.93 -0.60 -0.39
CA GLU A 66 2.59 0.61 0.36
C GLU A 66 1.09 0.64 0.67
N PRO A 67 0.65 1.31 1.74
CA PRO A 67 -0.78 1.43 2.02
C PRO A 67 -1.45 2.25 0.94
N THR A 68 -2.75 2.03 0.71
CA THR A 68 -3.52 2.75 -0.31
C THR A 68 -3.46 4.27 -0.15
N LEU A 69 -3.30 4.77 1.08
CA LEU A 69 -3.08 6.19 1.38
C LEU A 69 -1.89 6.79 0.63
N LYS A 70 -0.84 6.03 0.34
CA LYS A 70 0.36 6.51 -0.35
C LYS A 70 0.07 7.01 -1.77
N ARG A 71 -1.00 6.53 -2.42
CA ARG A 71 -1.40 7.01 -3.75
C ARG A 71 -1.82 8.48 -3.77
N PHE A 72 -2.12 9.07 -2.62
CA PHE A 72 -2.49 10.48 -2.52
C PHE A 72 -1.31 11.39 -2.91
N ASP A 73 -0.07 10.92 -2.80
CA ASP A 73 1.12 11.65 -3.26
C ASP A 73 1.12 11.85 -4.80
N LEU A 74 0.34 11.08 -5.55
CA LEU A 74 0.20 11.19 -7.01
C LEU A 74 -0.91 12.17 -7.44
N ARG A 75 -1.60 12.79 -6.49
CA ARG A 75 -2.73 13.70 -6.74
C ARG A 75 -2.52 15.01 -5.99
N SER A 76 -2.90 16.11 -6.61
CA SER A 76 -2.93 17.42 -5.95
C SER A 76 -4.19 18.15 -6.40
N ASN A 77 -4.90 18.74 -5.44
CA ASN A 77 -6.16 19.43 -5.70
C ASN A 77 -6.21 20.72 -4.89
N TRP A 78 -6.70 21.80 -5.49
CA TRP A 78 -6.99 23.05 -4.78
C TRP A 78 -8.49 23.16 -4.56
N ARG A 79 -8.90 23.28 -3.31
CA ARG A 79 -10.31 23.25 -2.92
C ARG A 79 -10.54 24.15 -1.71
N ILE A 80 -11.72 24.77 -1.66
CA ILE A 80 -12.21 25.54 -0.50
C ILE A 80 -13.27 24.68 0.19
N PHE A 81 -13.09 24.45 1.50
CA PHE A 81 -14.07 23.79 2.34
C PHE A 81 -14.71 24.85 3.23
N GLN A 82 -16.03 24.99 3.17
CA GLN A 82 -16.79 25.98 3.94
C GLN A 82 -17.73 25.26 4.91
N GLY A 83 -17.78 25.74 6.16
CA GLY A 83 -18.67 25.20 7.19
C GLY A 83 -18.41 23.74 7.57
N GLN A 84 -17.18 23.23 7.37
CA GLN A 84 -16.78 21.85 7.68
C GLN A 84 -15.66 21.86 8.72
N THR A 85 -15.71 20.94 9.68
CA THR A 85 -14.62 20.76 10.65
C THR A 85 -13.43 20.03 10.02
N VAL A 86 -12.25 20.06 10.64
CA VAL A 86 -11.07 19.36 10.12
C VAL A 86 -11.32 17.84 9.98
N PRO A 87 -11.90 17.12 10.96
CA PRO A 87 -12.26 15.71 10.80
C PRO A 87 -13.23 15.45 9.64
N ASP A 88 -14.21 16.34 9.41
CA ASP A 88 -15.15 16.22 8.29
C ASP A 88 -14.43 16.33 6.95
N ILE A 89 -13.50 17.29 6.83
CA ILE A 89 -12.70 17.50 5.62
C ILE A 89 -11.85 16.25 5.34
N ILE A 90 -11.16 15.72 6.36
CA ILE A 90 -10.35 14.50 6.22
C ILE A 90 -11.22 13.32 5.77
N THR A 91 -12.35 13.09 6.45
CA THR A 91 -13.27 11.98 6.15
C THR A 91 -13.81 12.08 4.73
N ARG A 92 -14.17 13.29 4.29
CA ARG A 92 -14.63 13.55 2.93
C ARG A 92 -13.55 13.24 1.90
N VAL A 93 -12.34 13.77 2.09
CA VAL A 93 -11.21 13.54 1.17
C VAL A 93 -10.86 12.06 1.05
N LEU A 94 -10.88 11.31 2.15
CA LEU A 94 -10.60 9.88 2.16
C LEU A 94 -11.70 9.06 1.47
N THR A 95 -12.97 9.36 1.76
CA THR A 95 -14.13 8.68 1.14
C THR A 95 -14.18 8.88 -0.37
N GLU A 96 -13.89 10.09 -0.86
CA GLU A 96 -13.85 10.39 -2.30
C GLU A 96 -12.82 9.55 -3.06
N GLN A 97 -11.72 9.13 -2.40
CA GLN A 97 -10.70 8.25 -2.98
C GLN A 97 -11.00 6.77 -2.74
N LYS A 98 -12.21 6.43 -2.28
CA LYS A 98 -12.66 5.06 -1.99
C LYS A 98 -11.80 4.33 -0.95
N LEU A 99 -11.15 5.07 -0.04
CA LEU A 99 -10.56 4.47 1.15
C LEU A 99 -11.68 4.16 2.13
N THR A 100 -12.02 2.88 2.28
CA THR A 100 -13.12 2.42 3.15
C THR A 100 -12.64 1.77 4.45
N ASP A 101 -11.38 1.37 4.54
CA ASP A 101 -10.81 0.72 5.71
C ASP A 101 -10.11 1.75 6.62
N ILE A 102 -10.91 2.61 7.24
CA ILE A 102 -10.44 3.68 8.14
C ILE A 102 -11.19 3.58 9.46
N ARG A 103 -10.44 3.63 10.57
CA ARG A 103 -10.98 3.78 11.92
C ARG A 103 -10.65 5.18 12.43
N SER A 104 -11.68 5.97 12.69
CA SER A 104 -11.55 7.32 13.25
C SER A 104 -11.65 7.27 14.77
N GLU A 105 -10.57 7.64 15.46
CA GLU A 105 -10.56 7.90 16.90
C GLU A 105 -10.15 9.35 17.11
N ILE A 106 -11.08 10.17 17.62
CA ILE A 106 -10.81 11.57 17.94
C ILE A 106 -10.62 11.63 19.46
N CYS A 107 -9.37 11.79 19.89
CA CYS A 107 -9.07 12.11 21.28
C CYS A 107 -9.28 13.61 21.49
N PHE A 108 -10.36 13.97 22.18
CA PHE A 108 -10.47 15.31 22.77
C PHE A 108 -9.69 15.28 24.08
N GLU A 109 -8.52 15.92 24.12
CA GLU A 109 -7.94 16.33 25.40
C GLU A 109 -8.65 17.62 25.84
N HIS A 110 -9.43 17.48 26.92
CA HIS A 110 -10.12 18.52 27.73
C HIS A 110 -11.22 19.35 27.05
#